data_AF-A0A7C3SJY6-F1
#
_entry.id   AF-A0A7C3SJY6-F1
#
_cell.length_a   1.000
_cell.length_b   1.000
_cell.length_c   1.000
_cell.angle_alpha   90.00
_cell.angle_beta   90.00
_cell.angle_gamma   90.00
#
_symmetry.space_group_name_H-M   'P 1'
#
loop_
_entity.id
_entity.type
_entity.pdbx_description
1 polymer ?
#
loop_
_entity_poly.entity_id
_entity_poly.type
_entity_poly.pdbx_seq_one_letter_code
_entity_poly.pdbx_strand_id
1 'polypeptide(L)'
;MKPRSNNNPTDIFQMKTSGTSFLEELAKAQPNPGGGAAAAYGATLALALLTKVIRLEHKRSENRQVARFFWEERLRQVRKLHEEMEHLREADVQAYMNLARALRHGRQELPSALEKAIGYPRRIMEGAFGGLKEVAAAGDKCRKHLIPDLQVAAEFLRAALAGAYQIAVANLPLLPSPESRQDQTDRLDGLLRRGNLAWRGVRRLLTARTLSSD
;
A
#
# COMPACT_ATOMS: atom_id res chain seq x y z
N MET A 1 29.60 1.56 39.72
CA MET A 1 28.58 0.83 38.93
C MET A 1 27.69 1.86 38.24
N LYS A 2 27.70 1.94 36.90
CA LYS A 2 26.76 2.76 36.13
C LYS A 2 25.55 1.89 35.72
N PRO A 3 24.30 2.38 35.78
CA PRO A 3 23.17 1.59 35.31
C PRO A 3 23.20 1.55 33.78
N ARG A 4 23.05 0.35 33.21
CA ARG A 4 22.90 0.14 31.78
C ARG A 4 21.47 0.55 31.38
N SER A 5 21.35 1.53 30.48
CA SER A 5 20.10 1.83 29.80
C SER A 5 19.75 0.64 28.89
N ASN A 6 18.64 -0.03 29.21
CA ASN A 6 18.11 -1.10 28.40
C ASN A 6 17.22 -0.49 27.30
N ASN A 7 17.83 0.02 26.22
CA ASN A 7 17.10 0.39 25.00
C ASN A 7 16.75 -0.90 24.25
N ASN A 8 15.55 -1.43 24.51
CA ASN A 8 15.00 -2.59 23.82
C ASN A 8 14.17 -2.10 22.61
N PRO A 9 14.56 -2.35 21.34
CA PRO A 9 13.85 -1.85 20.16
C PRO A 9 12.63 -2.70 19.74
N THR A 10 11.96 -3.37 20.69
CA THR A 10 10.92 -4.38 20.39
C THR A 10 9.48 -3.92 20.63
N ASP A 11 9.24 -2.65 20.94
CA ASP A 11 7.96 -2.20 21.50
C ASP A 11 7.03 -1.49 20.48
N ILE A 12 6.71 -2.15 19.36
CA ILE A 12 5.69 -1.65 18.39
C ILE A 12 4.44 -2.57 18.34
N PHE A 13 4.44 -3.71 19.02
CA PHE A 13 3.28 -4.61 19.09
C PHE A 13 2.83 -4.87 20.53
N GLN A 14 2.72 -3.83 21.35
CA GLN A 14 1.74 -3.88 22.45
C GLN A 14 0.35 -3.89 21.83
N MET A 15 -0.25 -5.08 21.70
CA MET A 15 -1.69 -5.24 21.53
C MET A 15 -2.37 -4.71 22.81
N LYS A 16 -2.64 -3.40 22.83
CA LYS A 16 -3.75 -2.83 23.57
C LYS A 16 -4.92 -2.72 22.61
N THR A 17 -5.73 -3.77 22.51
CA THR A 17 -7.06 -3.73 21.90
C THR A 17 -8.00 -3.01 22.85
N SER A 18 -7.94 -1.68 22.89
CA SER A 18 -8.93 -0.84 23.58
C SER A 18 -9.80 -0.06 22.59
N GLY A 19 -10.02 -0.60 21.39
CA GLY A 19 -10.91 -0.07 20.36
C GLY A 19 -11.35 -1.16 19.39
N THR A 20 -12.45 -0.94 18.68
CA THR A 20 -12.91 -1.81 17.57
C THR A 20 -11.87 -1.88 16.47
N SER A 21 -11.68 -3.07 15.90
CA SER A 21 -10.75 -3.29 14.80
C SER A 21 -11.23 -2.63 13.50
N PHE A 22 -10.30 -2.33 12.58
CA PHE A 22 -10.65 -1.81 11.26
C PHE A 22 -11.67 -2.69 10.51
N LEU A 23 -11.56 -4.02 10.64
CA LEU A 23 -12.47 -4.95 9.98
C LEU A 23 -13.89 -4.87 10.55
N GLU A 24 -14.02 -4.69 11.86
CA GLU A 24 -15.33 -4.49 12.50
C GLU A 24 -15.93 -3.16 12.07
N GLU A 25 -15.15 -2.07 12.03
CA GLU A 25 -15.64 -0.77 11.52
C GLU A 25 -16.07 -0.84 10.05
N LEU A 26 -15.28 -1.52 9.20
CA LEU A 26 -15.58 -1.69 7.77
C LEU A 26 -16.85 -2.52 7.53
N ALA A 27 -17.17 -3.46 8.42
CA ALA A 27 -18.35 -4.32 8.30
C ALA A 27 -19.65 -3.66 8.80
N LYS A 28 -19.58 -2.51 9.48
CA LYS A 28 -20.78 -1.81 9.98
C LYS A 28 -21.62 -1.26 8.82
N ALA A 29 -22.93 -1.20 9.03
CA ALA A 29 -23.89 -0.57 8.12
C ALA A 29 -23.83 0.97 8.18
N GLN A 30 -22.68 1.53 7.82
CA GLN A 30 -22.42 2.97 7.79
C GLN A 30 -21.60 3.34 6.54
N PRO A 31 -21.62 4.61 6.08
CA PRO A 31 -21.00 4.98 4.81
C PRO A 31 -19.45 4.90 4.77
N ASN A 32 -18.79 4.78 5.92
CA ASN A 32 -17.34 4.78 6.03
C ASN A 32 -16.84 3.95 7.25
N PRO A 33 -15.64 3.38 7.21
CA PRO A 33 -14.70 3.31 6.09
C PRO A 33 -15.26 2.50 4.91
N GLY A 34 -14.74 2.75 3.71
CA GLY A 34 -15.21 2.13 2.46
C GLY A 34 -14.11 1.43 1.66
N GLY A 35 -14.35 1.23 0.37
CA GLY A 35 -13.45 0.47 -0.50
C GLY A 35 -12.04 1.06 -0.68
N GLY A 36 -11.88 2.39 -0.61
CA GLY A 36 -10.56 3.03 -0.72
C GLY A 36 -9.69 2.74 0.50
N ALA A 37 -10.25 2.95 1.70
CA ALA A 37 -9.66 2.52 2.96
C ALA A 37 -9.36 1.01 3.00
N ALA A 38 -10.25 0.17 2.47
CA ALA A 38 -10.02 -1.28 2.37
C ALA A 38 -8.85 -1.62 1.43
N ALA A 39 -8.73 -0.92 0.30
CA ALA A 39 -7.60 -1.08 -0.62
C ALA A 39 -6.26 -0.67 0.04
N ALA A 40 -6.24 0.45 0.76
CA ALA A 40 -5.07 0.87 1.54
C ALA A 40 -4.68 -0.16 2.61
N TYR A 41 -5.66 -0.69 3.35
CA TYR A 41 -5.42 -1.76 4.32
C TYR A 41 -4.89 -3.05 3.66
N GLY A 42 -5.41 -3.43 2.50
CA GLY A 42 -4.86 -4.55 1.72
C GLY A 42 -3.39 -4.34 1.35
N ALA A 43 -2.98 -3.12 1.02
CA ALA A 43 -1.58 -2.78 0.78
C ALA A 43 -0.73 -2.89 2.06
N THR A 44 -1.22 -2.47 3.23
CA THR A 44 -0.45 -2.59 4.49
C THR A 44 -0.22 -4.05 4.89
N LEU A 45 -1.20 -4.94 4.66
CA LEU A 45 -1.01 -6.39 4.82
C LEU A 45 0.14 -6.92 3.94
N ALA A 46 0.18 -6.50 2.67
CA ALA A 46 1.26 -6.90 1.76
C ALA A 46 2.63 -6.37 2.20
N LEU A 47 2.69 -5.11 2.62
CA LEU A 47 3.92 -4.47 3.10
C LEU A 47 4.41 -5.07 4.41
N ALA A 48 3.51 -5.57 5.27
CA ALA A 48 3.85 -6.30 6.47
C ALA A 48 4.51 -7.66 6.13
N LEU A 49 3.96 -8.41 5.17
CA LEU A 49 4.59 -9.65 4.68
C LEU A 49 5.97 -9.39 4.06
N LEU A 50 6.09 -8.37 3.22
CA LEU A 50 7.37 -7.95 2.65
C LEU A 50 8.39 -7.56 3.73
N THR A 51 7.94 -6.80 4.74
CA THR A 51 8.78 -6.42 5.90
C THR A 51 9.30 -7.64 6.66
N LYS A 52 8.45 -8.65 6.87
CA LYS A 52 8.85 -9.92 7.51
C LYS A 52 9.97 -10.59 6.73
N VAL A 53 9.82 -10.73 5.40
CA VAL A 53 10.85 -11.32 4.53
C VAL A 53 12.16 -10.54 4.59
N ILE A 54 12.10 -9.22 4.47
CA ILE A 54 13.28 -8.34 4.56
C ILE A 54 13.99 -8.50 5.91
N ARG A 55 13.26 -8.54 7.02
CA ARG A 55 13.86 -8.71 8.37
C ARG A 55 14.54 -10.07 8.52
N LEU A 56 13.93 -11.14 8.00
CA LEU A 56 14.52 -12.48 8.03
C LEU A 56 15.85 -12.52 7.24
N GLU A 57 15.91 -11.88 6.08
CA GLU A 57 17.12 -11.81 5.27
C GLU A 57 18.18 -10.85 5.82
N HIS A 58 17.76 -9.75 6.43
CA HIS A 58 18.66 -8.81 7.12
C HIS A 58 19.40 -9.50 8.27
N LYS A 59 18.67 -10.21 9.15
CA LYS A 59 19.25 -11.00 10.25
C LYS A 59 20.26 -12.05 9.76
N ARG A 60 20.02 -12.65 8.60
CA ARG A 60 20.95 -13.63 7.98
C ARG A 60 22.16 -13.00 7.32
N SER A 61 22.16 -11.68 7.15
CA SER A 61 23.21 -10.92 6.47
C SER A 61 24.08 -10.12 7.44
N GLU A 62 23.98 -10.39 8.75
CA GLU A 62 24.71 -9.69 9.82
C GLU A 62 26.22 -9.58 9.54
N ASN A 63 26.83 -10.62 8.98
CA ASN A 63 28.28 -10.67 8.68
C ASN A 63 28.63 -10.32 7.21
N ARG A 64 27.67 -9.82 6.41
CA ARG A 64 27.86 -9.47 5.00
C ARG A 64 27.44 -8.02 4.74
N GLN A 65 28.37 -7.08 4.88
CA GLN A 65 28.09 -5.63 4.84
C GLN A 65 27.27 -5.18 3.64
N VAL A 66 27.61 -5.62 2.42
CA VAL A 66 26.89 -5.25 1.18
C VAL A 66 25.45 -5.77 1.19
N ALA A 67 25.24 -7.03 1.58
CA ALA A 67 23.91 -7.61 1.67
C ALA A 67 23.08 -6.94 2.76
N ARG A 68 23.70 -6.62 3.89
CA ARG A 68 23.06 -5.90 5.00
C ARG A 68 22.56 -4.52 4.58
N PHE A 69 23.41 -3.72 3.92
CA PHE A 69 23.03 -2.39 3.43
C PHE A 69 21.84 -2.49 2.46
N PHE A 70 21.85 -3.46 1.55
CA PHE A 70 20.73 -3.69 0.64
C PHE A 70 19.41 -3.89 1.40
N TRP A 71 19.37 -4.77 2.41
CA TRP A 71 18.14 -5.03 3.17
C TRP A 71 17.72 -3.86 4.05
N GLU A 72 18.66 -3.09 4.60
CA GLU A 72 18.37 -1.85 5.34
C GLU A 72 17.70 -0.81 4.44
N GLU A 73 18.19 -0.62 3.22
CA GLU A 73 17.57 0.26 2.25
C GLU A 73 16.14 -0.15 1.91
N ARG A 74 15.90 -1.44 1.62
CA ARG A 74 14.55 -1.96 1.35
C ARG A 74 13.63 -1.73 2.54
N LEU A 75 14.10 -1.98 3.76
CA LEU A 75 13.32 -1.78 4.97
C LEU A 75 12.92 -0.30 5.15
N ARG A 76 13.82 0.65 4.82
CA ARG A 76 13.50 2.09 4.84
C ARG A 76 12.41 2.44 3.82
N GLN A 77 12.47 1.91 2.60
CA GLN A 77 11.46 2.18 1.57
C GLN A 77 10.10 1.58 1.95
N VAL A 78 10.08 0.33 2.41
CA VAL A 78 8.83 -0.35 2.79
C VAL A 78 8.16 0.31 3.99
N ARG A 79 8.94 0.83 4.96
CA ARG A 79 8.40 1.62 6.07
C ARG A 79 7.70 2.90 5.60
N LYS A 80 8.35 3.67 4.71
CA LYS A 80 7.75 4.87 4.12
C LYS A 80 6.43 4.56 3.39
N LEU A 81 6.42 3.48 2.61
CA LEU A 81 5.20 3.03 1.93
C LEU A 81 4.11 2.64 2.92
N HIS A 82 4.45 1.93 3.99
CA HIS A 82 3.48 1.51 5.00
C HIS A 82 2.87 2.71 5.74
N GLU A 83 3.70 3.67 6.17
CA GLU A 83 3.26 4.90 6.81
C GLU A 83 2.33 5.72 5.89
N GLU A 84 2.70 5.83 4.61
CA GLU A 84 1.88 6.47 3.60
C GLU A 84 0.54 5.74 3.39
N MET A 85 0.51 4.40 3.35
CA MET A 85 -0.74 3.66 3.18
C MET A 85 -1.68 3.82 4.39
N GLU A 86 -1.15 3.83 5.62
CA GLU A 86 -1.97 4.11 6.81
C GLU A 86 -2.52 5.54 6.80
N HIS A 87 -1.70 6.52 6.43
CA HIS A 87 -2.18 7.89 6.27
C HIS A 87 -3.28 7.98 5.21
N LEU A 88 -3.09 7.34 4.05
CA LEU A 88 -4.07 7.36 2.96
C LEU A 88 -5.37 6.63 3.32
N ARG A 89 -5.30 5.57 4.15
CA ARG A 89 -6.48 4.88 4.67
C ARG A 89 -7.41 5.84 5.41
N GLU A 90 -6.86 6.69 6.26
CA GLU A 90 -7.62 7.69 7.02
C GLU A 90 -8.02 8.89 6.15
N ALA A 91 -7.12 9.34 5.29
CA ALA A 91 -7.36 10.49 4.41
C ALA A 91 -8.46 10.21 3.37
N ASP A 92 -8.56 8.99 2.85
CA ASP A 92 -9.63 8.54 1.95
C ASP A 92 -11.01 8.63 2.62
N VAL A 93 -11.13 8.16 3.86
CA VAL A 93 -12.36 8.26 4.66
C VAL A 93 -12.79 9.71 4.82
N GLN A 94 -11.85 10.59 5.19
CA GLN A 94 -12.16 12.01 5.39
C GLN A 94 -12.51 12.71 4.07
N ALA A 95 -11.84 12.36 2.97
CA ALA A 95 -12.13 12.91 1.66
C ALA A 95 -13.55 12.54 1.19
N TYR A 96 -13.95 11.28 1.39
CA TYR A 96 -15.32 10.85 1.09
C TYR A 96 -16.36 11.62 1.92
N MET A 97 -16.14 11.79 3.23
CA MET A 97 -17.05 12.57 4.08
C MET A 97 -17.19 14.02 3.61
N ASN A 98 -16.06 14.65 3.26
CA ASN A 98 -16.04 16.03 2.78
C ASN A 98 -16.74 16.16 1.43
N LEU A 99 -16.52 15.22 0.51
CA LEU A 99 -17.22 15.18 -0.78
C LEU A 99 -18.74 15.02 -0.59
N ALA A 100 -19.17 14.07 0.24
CA ALA A 100 -20.57 13.86 0.56
C ALA A 100 -21.22 15.10 1.18
N ARG A 101 -20.50 15.82 2.05
CA ARG A 101 -20.97 17.09 2.63
C ARG A 101 -21.08 18.20 1.58
N ALA A 102 -20.07 18.36 0.71
CA ALA A 102 -20.06 19.38 -0.33
C ALA A 102 -21.21 19.17 -1.34
N LEU A 103 -21.48 17.90 -1.71
CA LEU A 103 -22.61 17.55 -2.56
C LEU A 103 -23.97 17.92 -1.95
N ARG A 104 -24.11 17.87 -0.62
CA ARG A 104 -25.36 18.22 0.10
C ARG A 104 -25.51 19.71 0.38
N HIS A 105 -24.43 20.39 0.80
CA HIS A 105 -24.54 21.68 1.50
C HIS A 105 -23.87 22.86 0.79
N GLY A 106 -23.06 22.65 -0.27
CA GLY A 106 -22.46 23.80 -0.96
C GLY A 106 -21.44 23.44 -2.04
N ARG A 107 -21.65 23.99 -3.24
CA ARG A 107 -20.80 23.76 -4.42
C ARG A 107 -19.42 24.42 -4.33
N GLN A 108 -19.18 25.32 -3.39
CA GLN A 108 -17.91 26.06 -3.28
C GLN A 108 -16.74 25.16 -2.84
N GLU A 109 -16.97 24.21 -1.93
CA GLU A 109 -15.94 23.24 -1.49
C GLU A 109 -15.80 22.04 -2.43
N LEU A 110 -16.76 21.85 -3.34
CA LEU A 110 -16.87 20.66 -4.18
C LEU A 110 -15.61 20.39 -5.02
N PRO A 111 -14.98 21.38 -5.70
CA PRO A 111 -13.78 21.13 -6.49
C PRO A 111 -12.63 20.54 -5.65
N SER A 112 -12.35 21.11 -4.48
CA SER A 112 -11.26 20.64 -3.61
C SER A 112 -11.58 19.29 -2.97
N ALA A 113 -12.83 19.06 -2.58
CA ALA A 113 -13.27 17.78 -2.04
C ALA A 113 -13.16 16.67 -3.09
N LEU A 114 -13.55 16.96 -4.33
CA LEU A 114 -13.48 16.03 -5.45
C LEU A 114 -12.04 15.71 -5.85
N GLU A 115 -11.16 16.72 -5.90
CA GLU A 115 -9.73 16.53 -6.16
C GLU A 115 -9.11 15.54 -5.17
N LYS A 116 -9.43 15.66 -3.87
CA LYS A 116 -8.96 14.75 -2.83
C LYS A 116 -9.56 13.35 -2.96
N ALA A 117 -10.85 13.25 -3.27
CA ALA A 117 -11.55 11.97 -3.43
C ALA A 117 -11.05 11.16 -4.64
N ILE A 118 -10.48 11.80 -5.66
CA ILE A 118 -9.77 11.13 -6.76
C ILE A 118 -8.29 10.92 -6.42
N GLY A 119 -7.66 11.94 -5.80
CA GLY A 119 -6.23 12.00 -5.54
C GLY A 119 -5.73 10.98 -4.51
N TYR A 120 -6.45 10.73 -3.42
CA TYR A 120 -6.01 9.76 -2.41
C TYR A 120 -6.06 8.31 -2.93
N PRO A 121 -7.14 7.84 -3.58
CA PRO A 121 -7.12 6.54 -4.25
C PRO A 121 -6.00 6.41 -5.29
N ARG A 122 -5.72 7.45 -6.08
CA ARG A 122 -4.56 7.46 -6.98
C ARG A 122 -3.24 7.28 -6.23
N ARG A 123 -3.04 7.92 -5.07
CA ARG A 123 -1.83 7.73 -4.25
C ARG A 123 -1.75 6.31 -3.67
N ILE A 124 -2.88 5.68 -3.32
CA ILE A 124 -2.91 4.26 -2.92
C ILE A 124 -2.42 3.38 -4.08
N MET A 125 -2.87 3.65 -5.31
CA MET A 125 -2.39 2.97 -6.51
C MET A 125 -0.86 3.15 -6.71
N GLU A 126 -0.35 4.36 -6.51
CA GLU A 126 1.09 4.66 -6.61
C GLU A 126 1.91 3.91 -5.57
N GLY A 127 1.43 3.87 -4.32
CA GLY A 127 2.04 3.12 -3.24
C GLY A 127 2.03 1.62 -3.48
N ALA A 128 0.91 1.07 -3.97
CA ALA A 128 0.83 -0.34 -4.36
C ALA A 128 1.82 -0.68 -5.48
N PHE A 129 1.94 0.19 -6.49
CA PHE A 129 2.94 0.04 -7.54
C PHE A 129 4.38 0.13 -7.00
N GLY A 130 4.66 1.06 -6.08
CA GLY A 130 5.94 1.14 -5.37
C GLY A 130 6.26 -0.15 -4.59
N GLY A 131 5.27 -0.70 -3.88
CA GLY A 131 5.38 -1.96 -3.17
C GLY A 131 5.75 -3.12 -4.09
N LEU A 132 5.17 -3.20 -5.29
CA LEU A 132 5.51 -4.25 -6.27
C LEU A 132 6.99 -4.21 -6.68
N LYS A 133 7.58 -3.01 -6.78
CA LYS A 133 9.02 -2.86 -7.07
C LYS A 133 9.88 -3.38 -5.92
N GLU A 134 9.48 -3.09 -4.69
CA GLU A 134 10.19 -3.59 -3.51
C GLU A 134 10.04 -5.11 -3.34
N VAL A 135 8.88 -5.68 -3.70
CA VAL A 135 8.70 -7.15 -3.78
C VAL A 135 9.63 -7.76 -4.82
N ALA A 136 9.75 -7.18 -6.02
CA ALA A 136 10.70 -7.67 -7.03
C ALA A 136 12.13 -7.65 -6.51
N ALA A 137 12.57 -6.52 -5.92
CA ALA A 137 13.92 -6.37 -5.40
C ALA A 137 14.23 -7.37 -4.26
N ALA A 138 13.29 -7.58 -3.34
CA ALA A 138 13.44 -8.58 -2.29
C ALA A 138 13.43 -10.01 -2.87
N GLY A 139 12.53 -10.28 -3.81
CA GLY A 139 12.37 -11.59 -4.46
C GLY A 139 13.59 -12.03 -5.24
N ASP A 140 14.31 -11.11 -5.85
CA ASP A 140 15.56 -11.38 -6.57
C ASP A 140 16.65 -11.97 -5.65
N LYS A 141 16.67 -11.58 -4.37
CA LYS A 141 17.78 -11.89 -3.45
C LYS A 141 17.41 -12.78 -2.27
N CYS A 142 16.13 -12.92 -1.93
CA CYS A 142 15.71 -13.69 -0.77
C CYS A 142 15.96 -15.20 -0.96
N ARG A 143 15.95 -15.96 0.14
CA ARG A 143 15.96 -17.42 0.08
C ARG A 143 14.67 -17.96 -0.53
N LYS A 144 14.78 -19.05 -1.29
CA LYS A 144 13.65 -19.64 -2.05
C LYS A 144 12.44 -19.96 -1.20
N HIS A 145 12.63 -20.44 0.04
CA HIS A 145 11.52 -20.76 0.94
C HIS A 145 10.73 -19.54 1.44
N LEU A 146 11.22 -18.31 1.22
CA LEU A 146 10.50 -17.07 1.49
C LEU A 146 9.77 -16.51 0.27
N ILE A 147 9.97 -17.07 -0.92
CA ILE A 147 9.30 -16.63 -2.15
C ILE A 147 7.76 -16.73 -2.05
N PRO A 148 7.17 -17.78 -1.45
CA PRO A 148 5.71 -17.84 -1.31
C PRO A 148 5.10 -16.64 -0.56
N ASP A 149 5.74 -16.16 0.52
CA ASP A 149 5.31 -14.96 1.26
C ASP A 149 5.30 -13.71 0.34
N LEU A 150 6.29 -13.59 -0.56
CA LEU A 150 6.39 -12.50 -1.54
C LEU A 150 5.38 -12.60 -2.69
N GLN A 151 5.04 -13.83 -3.11
CA GLN A 151 3.98 -14.05 -4.11
C GLN A 151 2.63 -13.59 -3.57
N VAL A 152 2.30 -13.93 -2.32
CA VAL A 152 1.09 -13.46 -1.65
C VAL A 152 1.08 -11.93 -1.52
N ALA A 153 2.20 -11.34 -1.10
CA ALA A 153 2.33 -9.88 -1.02
C ALA A 153 2.08 -9.20 -2.39
N ALA A 154 2.60 -9.77 -3.49
CA ALA A 154 2.39 -9.25 -4.84
C ALA A 154 0.90 -9.26 -5.24
N GLU A 155 0.14 -10.30 -4.89
CA GLU A 155 -1.29 -10.36 -5.18
C GLU A 155 -2.09 -9.34 -4.38
N PHE A 156 -1.78 -9.15 -3.09
CA PHE A 156 -2.43 -8.12 -2.29
C PHE A 156 -2.15 -6.71 -2.81
N LEU A 157 -0.92 -6.42 -3.26
CA LEU A 157 -0.59 -5.13 -3.89
C LEU A 157 -1.33 -4.93 -5.21
N ARG A 158 -1.49 -5.98 -6.04
CA ARG A 158 -2.30 -5.91 -7.25
C ARG A 158 -3.77 -5.64 -6.91
N ALA A 159 -4.31 -6.32 -5.90
CA ALA A 159 -5.69 -6.12 -5.45
C ALA A 159 -5.90 -4.69 -4.93
N ALA A 160 -4.97 -4.15 -4.14
CA ALA A 160 -5.00 -2.77 -3.67
C ALA A 160 -4.95 -1.76 -4.83
N LEU A 161 -4.06 -1.97 -5.80
CA LEU A 161 -3.97 -1.16 -7.02
C LEU A 161 -5.31 -1.14 -7.79
N ALA A 162 -5.89 -2.32 -8.05
CA ALA A 162 -7.13 -2.44 -8.79
C ALA A 162 -8.33 -1.91 -8.01
N GLY A 163 -8.39 -2.15 -6.70
CA GLY A 163 -9.45 -1.65 -5.82
C GLY A 163 -9.44 -0.14 -5.76
N ALA A 164 -8.29 0.49 -5.48
CA ALA A 164 -8.16 1.93 -5.43
C ALA A 164 -8.47 2.61 -6.77
N TYR A 165 -8.14 1.96 -7.90
CA TYR A 165 -8.57 2.41 -9.22
C TYR A 165 -10.10 2.52 -9.35
N GLN A 166 -10.85 1.51 -8.89
CA GLN A 166 -12.33 1.56 -8.95
C GLN A 166 -12.89 2.73 -8.14
N ILE A 167 -12.29 3.01 -6.98
CA ILE A 167 -12.69 4.12 -6.12
C ILE A 167 -12.38 5.47 -6.76
N ALA A 168 -11.21 5.62 -7.39
CA ALA A 168 -10.88 6.83 -8.14
C ALA A 168 -11.85 7.08 -9.30
N VAL A 169 -12.10 6.04 -10.11
CA VAL A 169 -12.96 6.11 -11.30
C VAL A 169 -14.40 6.45 -10.94
N ALA A 170 -14.92 5.93 -9.83
CA ALA A 170 -16.27 6.23 -9.37
C ALA A 170 -16.54 7.74 -9.15
N ASN A 171 -15.49 8.53 -8.91
CA ASN A 171 -15.60 9.97 -8.70
C ASN A 171 -15.45 10.80 -10.00
N LEU A 172 -14.94 10.22 -11.09
CA LEU A 172 -14.71 10.95 -12.35
C LEU A 172 -15.96 11.58 -12.99
N PRO A 173 -17.16 10.97 -12.92
CA PRO A 173 -18.38 11.59 -13.45
C PRO A 173 -18.73 12.93 -12.78
N LEU A 174 -18.22 13.18 -11.57
CA LEU A 174 -18.45 14.43 -10.84
C LEU A 174 -17.56 15.59 -11.32
N LEU A 175 -16.55 15.32 -12.16
CA LEU A 175 -15.68 16.35 -12.71
C LEU A 175 -16.47 17.26 -13.68
N PRO A 176 -16.25 18.59 -13.60
CA PRO A 176 -17.11 19.57 -14.28
C PRO A 176 -16.89 19.66 -15.79
N SER A 177 -15.70 19.33 -16.28
CA SER A 177 -15.37 19.42 -17.70
C SER A 177 -15.00 18.05 -18.30
N PRO A 178 -15.37 17.77 -19.56
CA PRO A 178 -14.94 16.57 -20.27
C PRO A 178 -13.41 16.44 -20.34
N GLU A 179 -12.70 17.55 -20.52
CA GLU A 179 -11.24 17.60 -20.58
C GLU A 179 -10.58 17.14 -19.27
N SER A 180 -11.02 17.68 -18.13
CA SER A 180 -10.48 17.27 -16.81
C SER A 180 -10.80 15.80 -16.50
N ARG A 181 -11.99 15.33 -16.91
CA ARG A 181 -12.36 13.93 -16.79
C ARG A 181 -11.46 13.03 -17.63
N GLN A 182 -11.15 13.42 -18.86
CA GLN A 182 -10.28 12.66 -19.74
C GLN A 182 -8.84 12.61 -19.20
N ASP A 183 -8.27 13.75 -18.76
CA ASP A 183 -6.93 13.79 -18.17
C ASP A 183 -6.82 12.87 -16.94
N GLN A 184 -7.79 12.91 -16.03
CA GLN A 184 -7.78 12.03 -14.85
C GLN A 184 -7.98 10.56 -15.23
N THR A 185 -8.84 10.28 -16.22
CA THR A 185 -9.02 8.91 -16.75
C THR A 185 -7.70 8.37 -17.27
N ASP A 186 -7.02 9.12 -18.15
CA ASP A 186 -5.76 8.70 -18.77
C ASP A 186 -4.65 8.46 -17.73
N ARG A 187 -4.58 9.29 -16.69
CA ARG A 187 -3.64 9.13 -15.58
C ARG A 187 -3.89 7.84 -14.79
N LEU A 188 -5.15 7.59 -14.42
CA LEU A 188 -5.55 6.40 -13.64
C LEU A 188 -5.33 5.12 -14.46
N ASP A 189 -5.76 5.13 -15.71
CA ASP A 189 -5.57 4.05 -16.67
C ASP A 189 -4.10 3.74 -16.91
N GLY A 190 -3.29 4.78 -17.15
CA GLY A 190 -1.85 4.66 -17.34
C GLY A 190 -1.16 4.07 -16.11
N LEU A 191 -1.58 4.46 -14.90
CA LEU A 191 -1.06 3.90 -13.66
C LEU A 191 -1.49 2.44 -13.47
N LEU A 192 -2.76 2.10 -13.71
CA LEU A 192 -3.27 0.73 -13.62
C LEU A 192 -2.55 -0.20 -14.61
N ARG A 193 -2.36 0.23 -15.86
CA ARG A 193 -1.61 -0.52 -16.88
C ARG A 193 -0.17 -0.79 -16.45
N ARG A 194 0.56 0.25 -16.00
CA ARG A 194 1.95 0.11 -15.54
C ARG A 194 2.05 -0.79 -14.31
N GLY A 195 1.16 -0.64 -13.34
CA GLY A 195 1.14 -1.47 -12.14
C GLY A 195 0.82 -2.94 -12.46
N ASN A 196 -0.13 -3.22 -13.35
CA ASN A 196 -0.42 -4.58 -13.81
C ASN A 196 0.76 -5.21 -14.57
N LEU A 197 1.44 -4.44 -15.43
CA LEU A 197 2.64 -4.91 -16.11
C LEU A 197 3.75 -5.26 -15.10
N ALA A 198 3.97 -4.40 -14.10
CA ALA A 198 4.92 -4.63 -13.04
C ALA A 198 4.59 -5.89 -12.22
N TRP A 199 3.33 -6.07 -11.83
CA TRP A 199 2.88 -7.28 -11.14
C TRP A 199 3.13 -8.55 -11.97
N ARG A 200 2.82 -8.54 -13.28
CA ARG A 200 3.14 -9.69 -14.17
C ARG A 200 4.65 -9.95 -14.22
N GLY A 201 5.45 -8.89 -14.23
CA GLY A 201 6.92 -8.98 -14.13
C GLY A 201 7.38 -9.65 -12.84
N VAL A 202 6.89 -9.16 -11.69
CA VAL A 202 7.16 -9.73 -10.36
C VAL A 202 6.77 -11.20 -10.31
N ARG A 203 5.56 -11.55 -10.75
CA ARG A 203 5.07 -12.93 -10.73
C ARG A 203 5.95 -13.85 -11.57
N ARG A 204 6.38 -13.41 -12.76
CA ARG A 204 7.33 -14.17 -13.60
C ARG A 204 8.68 -14.36 -12.91
N LEU A 205 9.25 -13.30 -12.35
CA LEU A 205 10.51 -13.33 -11.60
C LEU A 205 10.44 -14.34 -10.45
N LEU A 206 9.43 -14.21 -9.58
CA LEU A 206 9.29 -15.08 -8.41
C LEU A 206 9.08 -16.55 -8.81
N THR A 207 8.23 -16.81 -9.82
CA THR A 207 8.00 -18.17 -10.33
C THR A 207 9.28 -18.80 -10.87
N ALA A 208 10.06 -18.05 -11.66
CA ALA A 208 11.32 -18.54 -12.21
C ALA A 208 12.32 -18.92 -11.09
N ARG A 209 12.40 -18.10 -10.04
CA ARG A 209 13.27 -18.38 -8.88
C ARG A 209 12.82 -19.58 -8.04
N THR A 210 11.53 -19.89 -8.02
CA THR A 210 11.01 -21.12 -7.38
C THR A 210 11.43 -22.37 -8.16
N LEU A 211 11.46 -22.31 -9.49
CA LEU A 211 11.70 -23.46 -10.37
C LEU A 211 13.19 -23.72 -10.67
N SER A 212 14.07 -22.73 -10.50
CA SER A 212 15.50 -22.93 -10.75
C SER A 212 16.11 -23.86 -9.69
N SER A 213 16.78 -24.93 -10.10
CA SER A 213 17.72 -25.69 -9.27
C SER A 213 18.91 -24.78 -8.92
N ASP A 214 19.40 -24.81 -7.68
CA ASP A 214 20.57 -24.00 -7.26
C ASP A 214 21.84 -24.40 -8.01
#